data_AF-A0A1F2Y9N0-F1
#
_entry.id   AF-A0A1F2Y9N0-F1
#
_cell.length_a   1.000
_cell.length_b   1.000
_cell.length_c   1.000
_cell.angle_alpha   90.00
_cell.angle_beta   90.00
_cell.angle_gamma   90.00
#
_symmetry.space_group_name_H-M   'P 1'
#
loop_
_entity.id
_entity.type
_entity.pdbx_description
1 polymer ?
#
loop_
_entity_poly.entity_id
_entity_poly.type
_entity_poly.pdbx_seq_one_letter_code
_entity_poly.pdbx_strand_id
1 'polypeptide(L)'
;MSSENETRDALAREMYWAEEATPRSRMDTAAVRDALHDFAALMRDDEKQVIPRGEPNLSSRSKWKRRLKFRLFRLFRPISWRYDRLLGDLGELNAALADRVAQLEAEVARLREKAGEDDTE
;
A
#
# COMPACT_ATOMS: atom_id res chain seq x y z
N MET A 1 -28.72 4.17 -17.20
CA MET A 1 -27.95 5.38 -16.84
C MET A 1 -28.04 5.74 -15.34
N SER A 2 -29.14 5.46 -14.62
CA SER A 2 -29.22 5.76 -13.16
C SER A 2 -28.31 4.88 -12.28
N SER A 3 -28.26 3.57 -12.53
CA SER A 3 -27.52 2.62 -11.68
C SER A 3 -25.98 2.80 -11.72
N GLU A 4 -25.45 3.34 -12.82
CA GLU A 4 -24.01 3.60 -12.98
C GLU A 4 -23.59 4.86 -12.21
N ASN A 5 -24.49 5.85 -12.11
CA ASN A 5 -24.30 7.01 -11.25
C ASN A 5 -24.45 6.64 -9.77
N GLU A 6 -25.42 5.79 -9.41
CA GLU A 6 -25.60 5.32 -8.03
C GLU A 6 -24.39 4.52 -7.51
N THR A 7 -23.80 3.66 -8.35
CA THR A 7 -22.59 2.91 -7.98
C THR A 7 -21.37 3.83 -7.86
N ARG A 8 -21.24 4.83 -8.74
CA ARG A 8 -20.20 5.86 -8.63
C ARG A 8 -20.35 6.70 -7.36
N ASP A 9 -21.56 7.08 -7.00
CA ASP A 9 -21.85 7.88 -5.80
C ASP A 9 -21.64 7.08 -4.51
N ALA A 10 -21.95 5.79 -4.51
CA ALA A 10 -21.64 4.89 -3.40
C ALA A 10 -20.12 4.74 -3.23
N LEU A 11 -19.38 4.52 -4.32
CA LEU A 11 -17.93 4.43 -4.31
C LEU A 11 -17.28 5.73 -3.82
N ALA A 12 -17.76 6.89 -4.28
CA ALA A 12 -17.25 8.18 -3.84
C ALA A 12 -17.45 8.41 -2.34
N ARG A 13 -18.56 7.93 -1.78
CA ARG A 13 -18.86 8.02 -0.35
C ARG A 13 -17.96 7.10 0.47
N GLU A 14 -17.77 5.87 0.05
CA GLU A 14 -16.84 4.92 0.69
C GLU A 14 -15.39 5.44 0.64
N MET A 15 -14.98 6.02 -0.49
CA MET A 15 -13.67 6.67 -0.61
C MET A 15 -13.53 7.83 0.36
N TYR A 16 -14.53 8.71 0.46
CA TYR A 16 -14.52 9.85 1.40
C TYR A 16 -14.30 9.41 2.85
N TRP A 17 -15.01 8.37 3.31
CA TRP A 17 -14.81 7.83 4.67
C TRP A 17 -13.47 7.12 4.85
N ALA A 18 -12.94 6.48 3.81
CA ALA A 18 -11.62 5.86 3.84
C ALA A 18 -10.48 6.91 3.94
N GLU A 19 -10.66 8.10 3.39
CA GLU A 19 -9.69 9.20 3.51
C GLU A 19 -9.59 9.74 4.95
N GLU A 20 -10.69 9.77 5.69
CA GLU A 20 -10.75 10.31 7.06
C GLU A 20 -10.18 9.34 8.10
N ALA A 21 -10.34 8.03 7.88
CA ALA A 21 -9.86 6.97 8.77
C ALA A 21 -8.33 6.77 8.74
N THR A 22 -7.67 7.26 7.68
CA THR A 22 -6.23 7.09 7.48
C THR A 22 -5.59 8.47 7.49
N PRO A 23 -4.95 8.91 8.59
CA PRO A 23 -4.24 10.18 8.59
C PRO A 23 -3.16 10.12 7.52
N ARG A 24 -3.43 10.73 6.35
CA ARG A 24 -2.43 10.89 5.31
C ARG A 24 -1.46 11.94 5.83
N SER A 25 -0.35 11.48 6.41
CA SER A 25 0.86 12.31 6.42
C SER A 25 1.03 12.80 4.98
N ARG A 26 1.14 14.12 4.77
CA ARG A 26 1.41 14.68 3.44
C ARG A 26 2.83 14.26 3.07
N MET A 27 2.96 13.05 2.56
CA MET A 27 4.20 12.50 2.06
C MET A 27 4.38 13.00 0.64
N ASP A 28 5.57 13.51 0.35
CA ASP A 28 5.98 13.78 -1.01
C ASP A 28 6.00 12.48 -1.83
N THR A 29 5.83 12.57 -3.15
CA THR A 29 5.76 11.43 -4.06
C THR A 29 6.98 10.50 -3.90
N ALA A 30 8.17 11.07 -3.66
CA ALA A 30 9.39 10.31 -3.38
C ALA A 30 9.30 9.51 -2.07
N ALA A 31 8.74 10.10 -1.02
CA ALA A 31 8.56 9.41 0.27
C ALA A 31 7.50 8.30 0.18
N VAL A 32 6.46 8.49 -0.64
CA VAL A 32 5.45 7.45 -0.93
C VAL A 32 6.09 6.27 -1.66
N ARG A 33 6.92 6.52 -2.67
CA ARG A 33 7.67 5.47 -3.37
C ARG A 33 8.51 4.65 -2.40
N ASP A 34 9.32 5.30 -1.56
CA ASP A 34 10.21 4.61 -0.63
C ASP A 34 9.42 3.75 0.36
N ALA A 35 8.33 4.28 0.91
CA ALA A 35 7.45 3.53 1.79
C ALA A 35 6.83 2.30 1.11
N LEU A 36 6.44 2.41 -0.17
CA LEU A 36 5.90 1.30 -0.95
C LEU A 36 6.95 0.26 -1.30
N HIS A 37 8.18 0.69 -1.59
CA HIS A 37 9.30 -0.20 -1.84
C HIS A 37 9.66 -1.00 -0.58
N ASP A 38 9.75 -0.32 0.58
CA ASP A 38 9.99 -0.96 1.87
C ASP A 38 8.86 -1.93 2.25
N PHE A 39 7.61 -1.54 1.99
CA PHE A 39 6.45 -2.41 2.17
C PHE A 39 6.52 -3.67 1.30
N ALA A 40 6.85 -3.52 0.02
CA ALA A 40 6.99 -4.65 -0.90
C ALA A 40 8.11 -5.61 -0.44
N ALA A 41 9.24 -5.06 -0.01
CA ALA A 41 10.35 -5.83 0.54
C ALA A 41 9.92 -6.61 1.80
N LEU A 42 9.18 -5.96 2.71
CA LEU A 42 8.64 -6.59 3.91
C LEU A 42 7.68 -7.75 3.58
N MET A 43 6.79 -7.58 2.61
CA MET A 43 5.85 -8.62 2.18
C MET A 43 6.54 -9.82 1.54
N ARG A 44 7.58 -9.59 0.72
CA ARG A 44 8.42 -10.66 0.14
C ARG A 44 9.21 -11.42 1.20
N ASP A 45 9.61 -10.75 2.27
CA ASP A 45 10.25 -11.36 3.44
C ASP A 45 9.26 -12.20 4.27
N ASP A 46 8.05 -11.70 4.49
CA ASP A 46 7.02 -12.40 5.24
C ASP A 46 6.48 -13.60 4.48
N GLU A 47 6.30 -13.52 3.15
CA GLU A 47 5.91 -14.64 2.28
C GLU A 47 6.76 -15.90 2.55
N LYS A 48 8.07 -15.74 2.76
CA LYS A 48 9.01 -16.85 2.99
C LYS A 48 8.91 -17.45 4.40
N GLN A 49 8.30 -16.74 5.35
CA GLN A 49 8.23 -17.15 6.74
C GLN A 49 6.99 -18.00 7.01
N VAL A 50 7.16 -19.06 7.80
CA VAL A 50 6.03 -19.86 8.33
C VAL A 50 5.23 -19.06 9.36
N ILE A 51 5.87 -18.09 10.02
CA ILE A 51 5.29 -17.19 11.01
C ILE A 51 5.83 -15.78 10.72
N PRO A 52 5.00 -14.88 10.15
CA PRO A 52 5.37 -13.50 9.86
C PRO A 52 5.83 -12.74 11.11
N ARG A 53 6.59 -11.67 10.87
CA ARG A 53 7.11 -10.82 11.96
C ARG A 53 5.97 -10.18 12.74
N GLY A 54 6.12 -10.12 14.06
CA GLY A 54 5.26 -9.29 14.91
C GLY A 54 3.84 -9.79 15.12
N GLU A 55 3.49 -11.03 14.74
CA GLU A 55 2.12 -11.53 14.82
C GLU A 55 1.54 -11.46 16.25
N PRO A 56 0.72 -10.43 16.58
CA PRO A 56 0.31 -10.14 17.95
C PRO A 56 -0.61 -11.25 18.47
N ASN A 57 -1.34 -11.86 17.55
CA ASN A 57 -2.29 -12.92 17.80
C ASN A 57 -1.62 -14.17 18.37
N LEU A 58 -0.32 -14.38 18.16
CA LEU A 58 0.41 -15.54 18.70
C LEU A 58 0.89 -15.34 20.14
N SER A 59 0.82 -14.12 20.67
CA SER A 59 1.08 -13.85 22.08
C SER A 59 -0.07 -14.40 22.94
N SER A 60 0.23 -15.39 23.79
CA SER A 60 -0.71 -15.87 24.80
C SER A 60 0.05 -16.24 26.06
N ARG A 61 -0.46 -15.81 27.22
CA ARG A 61 0.12 -16.14 28.54
C ARG A 61 0.03 -17.64 28.85
N SER A 62 -0.94 -18.35 28.27
CA SER A 62 -1.09 -19.80 28.44
C SER A 62 -0.28 -20.56 27.38
N LYS A 63 0.62 -21.45 27.85
CA LYS A 63 1.49 -22.27 26.99
C LYS A 63 0.70 -23.18 26.03
N TRP A 64 -0.42 -23.74 26.48
CA TRP A 64 -1.25 -24.63 25.65
C TRP A 64 -2.03 -23.86 24.60
N LYS A 65 -2.67 -22.73 24.99
CA LYS A 65 -3.35 -21.84 24.03
C LYS A 65 -2.37 -21.32 22.97
N ARG A 66 -1.16 -20.93 23.38
CA ARG A 66 -0.09 -20.56 22.45
C ARG A 66 0.18 -21.69 21.45
N ARG A 67 0.45 -22.91 21.93
CA ARG A 67 0.73 -24.06 21.05
C ARG A 67 -0.39 -24.36 20.07
N LEU A 68 -1.65 -24.21 20.50
CA LEU A 68 -2.82 -24.33 19.63
C LEU A 68 -2.85 -23.24 18.55
N LYS A 69 -2.65 -21.97 18.93
CA LYS A 69 -2.60 -20.84 17.99
C LYS A 69 -1.51 -21.02 16.93
N PHE A 70 -0.31 -21.45 17.33
CA PHE A 70 0.78 -21.75 16.39
C PHE A 70 0.41 -22.86 15.39
N ARG A 71 -0.28 -23.92 15.86
CA ARG A 71 -0.73 -25.01 14.97
C ARG A 71 -1.79 -24.54 13.97
N LEU A 72 -2.78 -23.79 14.44
CA LEU A 72 -3.81 -23.20 13.59
C LEU A 72 -3.18 -22.27 12.55
N PHE A 73 -2.28 -21.39 12.99
CA PHE A 73 -1.59 -20.47 12.09
C PHE A 73 -0.83 -21.21 10.99
N ARG A 74 -0.08 -22.25 11.36
CA ARG A 74 0.65 -23.08 10.39
C ARG A 74 -0.27 -23.80 9.40
N LEU A 75 -1.46 -24.20 9.84
CA LEU A 75 -2.46 -24.85 8.98
C LEU A 75 -3.04 -23.87 7.95
N PHE A 76 -3.33 -22.63 8.36
CA PHE A 76 -3.89 -21.60 7.49
C PHE A 76 -2.84 -20.79 6.71
N ARG A 77 -1.54 -20.95 7.02
CA ARG A 77 -0.44 -20.22 6.38
C ARG A 77 -0.45 -20.24 4.84
N PRO A 78 -0.74 -21.37 4.16
CA PRO A 78 -0.76 -21.38 2.70
C PRO A 78 -1.77 -20.40 2.09
N ILE A 79 -2.85 -20.09 2.82
CA ILE A 79 -3.85 -19.11 2.40
C ILE A 79 -3.27 -17.70 2.50
N SER A 80 -2.60 -17.37 3.62
CA SER A 80 -2.00 -16.05 3.81
C SER A 80 -0.80 -15.78 2.90
N TRP A 81 -0.03 -16.80 2.49
CA TRP A 81 1.04 -16.64 1.49
C TRP A 81 0.57 -15.98 0.19
N ARG A 82 -0.62 -16.34 -0.26
CA ARG A 82 -1.20 -15.74 -1.47
C ARG A 82 -1.47 -14.25 -1.27
N TYR A 83 -1.92 -13.84 -0.09
CA TYR A 83 -2.18 -12.43 0.22
C TYR A 83 -0.88 -11.65 0.38
N ASP A 84 0.12 -12.21 1.07
CA ASP A 84 1.44 -11.59 1.21
C ASP A 84 2.07 -11.33 -0.17
N ARG A 85 1.99 -12.31 -1.07
CA ARG A 85 2.46 -12.16 -2.45
C ARG A 85 1.71 -11.07 -3.21
N LEU A 86 0.38 -11.07 -3.17
CA LEU A 86 -0.45 -10.06 -3.83
C LEU A 86 -0.17 -8.66 -3.29
N LEU A 87 0.03 -8.52 -1.98
CA LEU A 87 0.39 -7.26 -1.34
C LEU A 87 1.78 -6.79 -1.76
N GLY A 88 2.75 -7.71 -1.87
CA GLY A 88 4.07 -7.42 -2.42
C GLY A 88 3.99 -6.91 -3.86
N ASP A 89 3.27 -7.62 -4.72
CA ASP A 89 3.09 -7.24 -6.14
C ASP A 89 2.39 -5.87 -6.28
N LEU A 90 1.40 -5.59 -5.43
CA LEU A 90 0.74 -4.28 -5.37
C LEU A 90 1.69 -3.18 -4.89
N GLY A 91 2.52 -3.45 -3.89
CA GLY A 91 3.54 -2.52 -3.42
C GLY A 91 4.52 -2.13 -4.52
N GLU A 92 5.01 -3.11 -5.29
CA GLU A 92 5.92 -2.88 -6.42
C GLU A 92 5.28 -2.05 -7.54
N LEU A 93 4.03 -2.38 -7.92
CA LEU A 93 3.30 -1.65 -8.95
C LEU A 93 3.07 -0.19 -8.53
N ASN A 94 2.69 0.04 -7.28
CA ASN A 94 2.48 1.39 -6.77
C ASN A 94 3.79 2.18 -6.64
N ALA A 95 4.90 1.53 -6.26
CA ALA A 95 6.21 2.17 -6.25
C ALA A 95 6.63 2.62 -7.66
N ALA A 96 6.46 1.75 -8.66
CA ALA A 96 6.72 2.08 -10.05
C ALA A 96 5.83 3.23 -10.56
N LEU A 97 4.55 3.25 -10.15
CA LEU A 97 3.64 4.36 -10.47
C LEU A 97 4.12 5.68 -9.83
N ALA A 98 4.50 5.66 -8.55
CA ALA A 98 5.01 6.83 -7.85
C ALA A 98 6.26 7.39 -8.53
N ASP A 99 7.18 6.54 -8.98
CA ASP A 99 8.35 6.96 -9.77
C ASP A 99 7.96 7.67 -11.08
N ARG A 100 6.94 7.16 -11.78
CA ARG A 100 6.44 7.81 -13.02
C ARG A 100 5.77 9.14 -12.73
N VAL A 101 5.01 9.24 -11.66
CA VAL A 101 4.40 10.50 -11.23
C VAL A 101 5.47 11.53 -10.89
N ALA A 102 6.50 11.15 -10.13
CA ALA A 102 7.60 12.06 -9.80
C ALA A 102 8.35 12.57 -11.04
N GLN A 103 8.57 11.70 -12.05
CA GLN A 103 9.15 12.11 -13.33
C GLN A 103 8.27 13.11 -14.07
N LEU A 104 6.95 12.91 -14.08
CA LEU A 104 6.01 13.81 -14.73
C LEU A 104 5.91 15.15 -14.00
N GLU A 105 5.90 15.14 -12.66
CA GLU A 105 5.89 16.37 -11.85
C GLU A 105 7.13 17.23 -12.14
N ALA A 106 8.31 16.59 -12.23
CA ALA A 106 9.55 17.27 -12.58
C ALA A 106 9.52 17.84 -14.01
N GLU A 107 8.97 17.11 -14.98
CA GLU A 107 8.88 17.59 -16.36
C GLU A 107 7.88 18.75 -16.50
N VAL A 108 6.74 18.67 -15.83
CA VAL A 108 5.75 19.76 -15.79
C VAL A 108 6.36 21.03 -15.16
N ALA A 109 7.16 20.89 -14.10
CA ALA A 109 7.86 22.02 -13.49
C ALA A 109 8.80 22.69 -14.50
N ARG A 110 9.63 21.92 -15.20
CA ARG A 110 10.54 22.44 -16.24
C ARG A 110 9.81 23.12 -17.40
N LEU A 111 8.70 22.55 -17.86
CA LEU A 111 7.91 23.13 -18.95
C LEU A 111 7.27 24.45 -18.53
N ARG A 112 6.81 24.57 -17.27
CA ARG A 112 6.29 25.82 -16.71
C ARG A 112 7.36 26.89 -16.57
N GLU A 113 8.56 26.52 -16.17
CA GLU A 113 9.70 27.45 -16.11
C GLU A 113 10.02 28.02 -17.50
N LYS A 114 10.12 27.15 -18.51
CA LYS A 114 10.37 27.59 -19.90
C LYS A 114 9.27 28.47 -20.47
N ALA A 115 8.00 28.12 -20.23
CA ALA A 115 6.87 28.92 -20.69
C ALA A 115 6.79 30.28 -19.97
N GLY A 116 7.25 30.37 -18.72
CA GLY A 116 7.34 31.62 -17.98
C GLY A 116 8.49 32.52 -18.46
N GLU A 117 9.61 31.94 -18.91
CA GLU A 117 10.71 32.68 -19.55
C GLU A 117 10.29 33.26 -20.91
N ASP A 118 9.56 32.49 -21.73
CA ASP A 118 9.09 32.95 -23.05
C ASP A 118 8.06 34.11 -22.98
N ASP A 119 7.33 34.26 -21.88
CA ASP A 119 6.37 35.36 -21.65
C ASP A 119 7.04 36.66 -21.13
N THR A 120 8.34 36.65 -20.84
CA THR A 120 9.09 37.81 -20.31
C THR A 120 10.06 38.47 -21.30
N GLU A 121 10.20 37.96 -22.53
CA GLU A 121 10.86 38.63 -23.67
C GLU A 121 9.88 39.38 -24.58
#